data_AF-A0A1Y3MM36-F1
#
_entry.id   AF-A0A1Y3MM36-F1
#
_cell.length_a   1.000
_cell.length_b   1.000
_cell.length_c   1.000
_cell.angle_alpha   90.00
_cell.angle_beta   90.00
_cell.angle_gamma   90.00
#
_symmetry.space_group_name_H-M   'P 1'
#
loop_
_entity.id
_entity.type
_entity.pdbx_description
1 polymer ?
#
loop_
_entity_poly.entity_id
_entity_poly.type
_entity_poly.pdbx_seq_one_letter_code
_entity_poly.pdbx_strand_id
1 'polypeptide(L)' 'MKNHIKVNGQIRQTNKKWSHLRQQQKERISNWLRREYTKFVQVNHRRPKKYEHDVILGEECVS' A
#
# COMPACT_ATOMS: atom_id res chain seq x y z
N MET A 1 20.52 2.15 9.45
CA MET A 1 19.19 2.19 10.11
C MET A 1 18.57 0.81 10.04
N LYS A 2 18.06 0.28 11.17
CA LYS A 2 17.35 -1.01 11.20
C LYS A 2 15.88 -0.77 10.84
N ASN A 3 15.46 -1.18 9.66
CA ASN A 3 14.08 -1.03 9.16
C ASN A 3 13.29 -2.33 9.33
N HIS A 4 13.50 -2.96 10.49
CA HIS A 4 12.99 -4.27 10.83
C HIS A 4 11.91 -4.10 11.90
N ILE A 5 10.65 -4.33 11.54
CA ILE A 5 9.55 -4.39 12.50
C ILE A 5 9.24 -5.85 12.81
N LYS A 6 8.85 -6.13 14.06
CA LYS A 6 8.40 -7.46 14.46
C LYS A 6 6.88 -7.50 14.33
N VAL A 7 6.38 -8.21 13.33
CA VAL A 7 4.93 -8.41 13.11
C VAL A 7 4.64 -9.89 13.32
N ASN A 8 3.75 -10.20 14.26
CA ASN A 8 3.33 -11.58 14.58
C ASN A 8 4.52 -12.53 14.84
N GLY A 9 5.53 -12.07 15.56
CA GLY A 9 6.73 -12.86 15.88
C GLY A 9 7.77 -12.94 14.75
N GLN A 10 7.46 -12.48 13.54
CA GLN A 10 8.37 -12.45 12.40
C GLN A 10 9.03 -11.07 12.23
N ILE A 11 10.33 -11.07 11.96
CA ILE A 11 11.07 -9.85 11.62
C ILE A 11 10.81 -9.54 10.14
N ARG A 12 10.17 -8.40 9.86
CA ARG A 12 9.85 -7.92 8.51
C ARG A 12 10.61 -6.64 8.21
N GLN A 13 11.22 -6.61 7.03
CA GLN A 13 11.81 -5.38 6.50
C GLN A 13 10.74 -4.56 5.80
N THR A 14 10.59 -3.31 6.20
CA THR A 14 9.52 -2.44 5.71
C THR A 14 9.97 -1.43 4.66
N ASN A 15 11.28 -1.22 4.49
CA ASN A 15 11.83 -0.29 3.51
C ASN A 15 12.26 -0.98 2.18
N LYS A 16 11.70 -2.14 1.86
CA LYS A 16 12.11 -2.85 0.64
C LYS A 16 11.70 -2.06 -0.60
N LYS A 17 12.65 -1.88 -1.52
CA LYS A 17 12.34 -1.41 -2.87
C LYS A 17 11.31 -2.34 -3.50
N TRP A 18 10.38 -1.79 -4.28
CA TRP A 18 9.35 -2.55 -5.00
C TRP A 18 9.94 -3.71 -5.82
N SER A 19 11.10 -3.49 -6.46
CA SER A 19 11.83 -4.52 -7.22
C SER A 19 12.19 -5.75 -6.38
N HIS A 20 12.39 -5.60 -5.07
CA HIS A 20 12.77 -6.66 -4.13
C HIS A 20 11.57 -7.29 -3.41
N LEU A 21 10.34 -6.86 -3.71
CA LEU A 21 9.13 -7.49 -3.19
C LEU A 21 8.83 -8.77 -3.94
N ARG A 22 8.38 -9.80 -3.21
CA ARG A 22 7.85 -11.02 -3.82
C ARG A 22 6.57 -10.70 -4.57
N GLN A 23 6.28 -11.46 -5.62
CA GLN A 23 5.09 -11.27 -6.45
C GLN A 23 3.80 -11.23 -5.62
N GLN A 24 3.64 -12.16 -4.67
CA GLN A 24 2.49 -12.19 -3.75
C GLN A 24 2.36 -10.91 -2.91
N GLN A 25 3.47 -10.28 -2.50
CA GLN A 25 3.42 -9.01 -1.76
C GLN A 25 2.96 -7.88 -2.67
N LYS A 26 3.46 -7.83 -3.90
CA LYS A 26 3.03 -6.87 -4.91
C LYS A 26 1.54 -6.99 -5.21
N GLU A 27 1.06 -8.22 -5.39
CA GLU A 27 -0.37 -8.49 -5.61
C GLU A 27 -1.23 -8.04 -4.44
N ARG A 28 -0.79 -8.30 -3.19
CA ARG A 28 -1.51 -7.82 -2.01
C ARG A 28 -1.60 -6.29 -1.99
N ILE A 29 -0.50 -5.59 -2.24
CA ILE A 29 -0.48 -4.12 -2.30
C ILE A 29 -1.37 -3.61 -3.44
N SER A 30 -1.24 -4.17 -4.64
CA SER A 30 -2.07 -3.79 -5.81
C SER A 30 -3.55 -4.04 -5.57
N ASN A 31 -3.92 -5.16 -4.96
CA ASN A 31 -5.31 -5.48 -4.66
C ASN A 31 -5.89 -4.53 -3.61
N TRP A 32 -5.12 -4.17 -2.59
CA TRP A 32 -5.52 -3.18 -1.60
C TRP A 32 -5.73 -1.80 -2.23
N LEU A 33 -4.75 -1.33 -3.02
CA LEU A 33 -4.85 -0.06 -3.74
C LEU A 33 -6.08 0.00 -4.66
N ARG A 34 -6.34 -1.08 -5.40
CA ARG A 34 -7.51 -1.19 -6.27
C ARG A 34 -8.82 -1.09 -5.47
N ARG A 35 -8.89 -1.72 -4.29
CA ARG A 35 -10.07 -1.67 -3.42
C ARG A 35 -10.33 -0.26 -2.91
N GLU A 36 -9.32 0.39 -2.34
CA GLU A 36 -9.47 1.77 -1.82
C GLU A 36 -9.80 2.76 -2.92
N TYR A 37 -9.12 2.66 -4.08
CA TYR A 37 -9.46 3.48 -5.24
C TYR A 37 -10.90 3.27 -5.71
N THR A 38 -11.34 2.02 -5.81
CA THR A 38 -12.71 1.69 -6.25
C THR A 38 -13.74 2.19 -5.26
N LYS A 39 -13.50 2.02 -3.96
CA LYS A 39 -14.34 2.54 -2.88
C LYS A 39 -14.45 4.05 -2.95
N PHE A 40 -13.35 4.76 -3.18
CA PHE A 40 -13.37 6.21 -3.37
C PHE A 40 -14.27 6.61 -4.54
N VAL A 41 -14.10 5.98 -5.70
CA VAL A 41 -14.90 6.29 -6.90
C VAL A 41 -16.38 5.99 -6.68
N GLN A 42 -16.71 4.90 -6.00
CA GLN A 42 -18.09 4.54 -5.67
C GLN A 42 -18.75 5.56 -4.74
N VAL A 43 -18.04 6.03 -3.71
CA VAL A 43 -18.57 7.00 -2.74
C VAL A 43 -18.69 8.40 -3.32
N ASN A 44 -17.70 8.83 -4.12
CA ASN A 44 -17.63 10.20 -4.60
C ASN A 44 -18.24 10.38 -6.00
N HIS A 45 -18.59 9.29 -6.70
CA HIS A 45 -19.06 9.26 -8.08
C HIS A 45 -18.16 10.01 -9.07
N ARG A 46 -16.86 10.11 -8.75
CA ARG A 46 -15.85 10.79 -9.56
C ARG A 46 -14.48 10.18 -9.33
N ARG A 47 -13.54 10.49 -10.24
CA ARG A 47 -12.14 10.14 -10.05
C ARG A 47 -11.51 10.98 -8.93
N PRO A 48 -10.53 10.43 -8.17
CA PRO A 48 -9.80 11.21 -7.19
C PRO A 48 -8.98 12.30 -7.87
N LYS A 49 -8.90 13.47 -7.23
CA LYS A 49 -7.96 14.54 -7.60
C LYS A 49 -6.55 14.15 -7.19
N LYS A 50 -5.53 14.87 -7.69
CA LYS A 50 -4.12 14.58 -7.42
C LYS A 50 -3.80 14.42 -5.92
N TYR A 51 -4.27 15.33 -5.07
CA TYR A 51 -4.04 15.25 -3.63
C TYR A 51 -4.78 14.08 -2.97
N GLU A 52 -5.93 13.66 -3.49
CA GLU A 52 -6.69 12.52 -2.96
C GLU A 52 -6.07 11.20 -3.40
N HIS A 53 -5.43 11.19 -4.57
CA HIS A 53 -4.57 10.09 -4.99
C HIS A 53 -3.43 9.88 -4.00
N ASP A 54 -2.76 10.94 -3.58
CA ASP A 54 -1.68 10.85 -2.59
C ASP A 54 -2.18 10.33 -1.23
N VAL A 55 -3.43 10.65 -0.85
CA VAL A 55 -4.08 10.12 0.36
C VAL A 55 -4.46 8.63 0.20
N ILE A 56 -5.00 8.22 -0.94
CA ILE A 56 -5.30 6.81 -1.26
C ILE A 56 -4.01 5.98 -1.33
N LEU A 57 -2.91 6.61 -1.76
CA LEU A 57 -1.57 6.04 -1.79
C LEU A 57 -0.84 6.15 -0.43
N GLY A 58 -1.45 6.79 0.57
CA GLY A 58 -0.81 7.27 1.79
C GLY A 58 -0.30 6.16 2.74
N GLU A 59 1.01 6.23 3.00
CA GLU A 59 1.85 5.66 4.08
C GLU A 59 1.81 4.16 4.44
N GLU A 60 0.79 3.38 4.05
CA GLU A 60 0.74 1.94 4.37
C GLU A 60 1.58 1.03 3.45
N CYS A 61 2.43 1.59 2.58
CA CYS A 61 3.48 0.79 1.90
C CYS A 61 4.60 0.33 2.84
N VAL A 62 4.51 0.62 4.15
CA VAL A 62 5.45 0.23 5.19
C VAL A 62 4.74 -0.71 6.17
N SER A 63 4.47 -1.96 5.79
CA SER A 63 3.97 -3.02 6.69
C SER A 63 4.50 -4.41 6.32
#